data_AF-A0A024GE55-F1
#
_entry.id   AF-A0A024GE55-F1
#
_cell.length_a   1.000
_cell.length_b   1.000
_cell.length_c   1.000
_cell.angle_alpha   90.00
_cell.angle_beta   90.00
_cell.angle_gamma   90.00
#
_symmetry.space_group_name_H-M   'P 1'
#
loop_
_entity.id
_entity.type
_entity.pdbx_description
1 polymer ?
#
loop_
_entity_poly.entity_id
_entity_poly.type
_entity_poly.pdbx_seq_one_letter_code
_entity_poly.pdbx_strand_id
1 'polypeptide(L)'
;MNQLGHSVSNAPLPDTSLIKEDGDYEELIPPENFAMIERGLYRSGFPKKKNFAFLKSLGLRSILTLVLEEYPFANTEFNNQNRIQLLQFGVPGNKEPFVDIPEAGMLSALKAVLDIRNHPMLIHCNKGKHRTGCLVGSLRKVQRWAYSSTFDEYIRFSSPKPRMMDQQFIELLDTDFLLGKIEKELIPNWPGLSEPIYRPIQTIRQDEDGIEL
;
A
#
# COMPACT_ATOMS: atom_id res chain seq x y z
N MET A 1 -26.41 -46.42 -43.31
CA MET A 1 -26.66 -45.08 -42.73
C MET A 1 -27.78 -45.23 -41.73
N ASN A 2 -27.49 -45.27 -40.43
CA ASN A 2 -28.48 -45.14 -39.36
C ASN A 2 -27.78 -44.45 -38.17
N GLN A 3 -28.36 -43.34 -37.74
CA GLN A 3 -27.87 -42.48 -36.66
C GLN A 3 -28.20 -43.10 -35.30
N LEU A 4 -27.22 -43.17 -34.40
CA LEU A 4 -27.41 -43.50 -32.99
C LEU A 4 -27.66 -42.20 -32.22
N GLY A 5 -28.91 -41.99 -31.80
CA GLY A 5 -29.28 -40.94 -30.86
C GLY A 5 -28.90 -41.35 -29.43
N HIS A 6 -27.99 -40.61 -28.80
CA HIS A 6 -27.72 -40.75 -27.37
C HIS A 6 -28.80 -39.99 -26.58
N SER A 7 -29.68 -40.75 -25.92
CA SER A 7 -30.56 -40.26 -24.87
C SER A 7 -29.72 -39.97 -23.62
N VAL A 8 -29.61 -38.69 -23.24
CA VAL A 8 -29.03 -38.29 -21.95
C VAL A 8 -30.16 -38.32 -20.93
N SER A 9 -30.05 -39.20 -19.94
CA SER A 9 -30.98 -39.29 -18.82
C SER A 9 -30.82 -38.05 -17.92
N ASN A 10 -31.84 -37.19 -17.85
CA ASN A 10 -31.93 -36.14 -16.83
C ASN A 10 -32.23 -36.79 -15.48
N ALA A 11 -31.19 -36.97 -14.65
CA ALA A 11 -31.38 -37.20 -13.23
C ALA A 11 -31.87 -35.87 -12.59
N PRO A 12 -32.91 -35.89 -11.73
CA PRO A 12 -33.30 -34.70 -11.01
C PRO A 12 -32.18 -34.28 -10.05
N LEU A 13 -31.86 -32.99 -10.04
CA LEU A 13 -30.95 -32.40 -9.06
C LEU A 13 -31.52 -32.63 -7.65
N PRO A 14 -30.66 -32.88 -6.64
CA PRO A 14 -31.11 -33.11 -5.28
C PRO A 14 -31.86 -31.89 -4.75
N ASP A 15 -32.97 -32.17 -4.07
CA ASP A 15 -33.83 -31.18 -3.43
C ASP A 15 -33.04 -30.41 -2.36
N THR A 16 -32.76 -29.14 -2.64
CA THR A 16 -31.99 -28.23 -1.76
C THR A 16 -32.79 -27.71 -0.58
N SER A 17 -34.04 -28.16 -0.38
CA SER A 17 -34.92 -27.70 0.71
C SER A 17 -34.49 -28.09 2.13
N LEU A 18 -33.35 -28.78 2.31
CA LEU A 18 -32.83 -29.20 3.63
C LEU A 18 -31.49 -28.60 4.04
N ILE A 19 -30.94 -27.61 3.32
CA ILE A 19 -29.81 -26.84 3.84
C ILE A 19 -30.37 -25.77 4.78
N LYS A 20 -30.47 -26.10 6.07
CA LYS A 20 -30.59 -25.09 7.13
C LYS A 20 -29.24 -24.39 7.28
N GLU A 21 -29.07 -23.24 6.64
CA GLU A 21 -27.94 -22.34 6.88
C GLU A 21 -28.15 -21.56 8.19
N ASP A 22 -28.03 -22.24 9.34
CA ASP A 22 -28.00 -21.60 10.66
C ASP A 22 -26.54 -21.40 11.12
N GLY A 23 -25.72 -20.80 10.25
CA GLY A 23 -24.40 -20.28 10.59
C GLY A 23 -24.42 -18.76 10.43
N ASP A 24 -24.31 -18.03 11.53
CA ASP A 24 -24.23 -16.56 11.53
C ASP A 24 -22.83 -16.14 11.00
N TYR A 25 -22.63 -16.27 9.69
CA TYR A 25 -21.38 -15.87 9.02
C TYR A 25 -21.36 -14.35 8.88
N GLU A 26 -20.49 -13.68 9.65
CA GLU A 26 -20.26 -12.24 9.51
C GLU A 26 -19.62 -11.96 8.14
N GLU A 27 -20.34 -11.26 7.25
CA GLU A 27 -19.87 -10.93 5.90
C GLU A 27 -18.64 -10.01 5.95
N LEU A 28 -17.51 -10.49 5.41
CA LEU A 28 -16.25 -9.74 5.41
C LEU A 28 -16.13 -8.86 4.15
N ILE A 29 -16.47 -7.58 4.29
CA ILE A 29 -16.43 -6.62 3.17
C ILE A 29 -15.15 -5.78 3.24
N PRO A 30 -14.19 -5.93 2.31
CA PRO A 30 -13.00 -5.08 2.28
C PRO A 30 -13.35 -3.61 1.98
N PRO A 31 -12.56 -2.63 2.46
CA PRO A 31 -12.74 -1.25 2.05
C PRO A 31 -12.53 -1.06 0.53
N GLU A 32 -13.07 0.02 -0.02
CA GLU A 32 -12.87 0.36 -1.44
C GLU A 32 -11.36 0.44 -1.76
N ASN A 33 -10.95 -0.03 -2.94
CA ASN A 33 -9.56 0.04 -3.40
C ASN A 33 -8.56 -0.68 -2.48
N PHE A 34 -9.03 -1.68 -1.71
CA PHE A 34 -8.19 -2.49 -0.85
C PHE A 34 -7.26 -3.40 -1.66
N ALA A 35 -5.99 -3.47 -1.28
CA ALA A 35 -5.03 -4.44 -1.78
C ALA A 35 -3.87 -4.64 -0.81
N MET A 36 -3.17 -5.77 -0.93
CA MET A 36 -1.87 -5.96 -0.30
C MET A 36 -0.80 -5.26 -1.14
N ILE A 37 0.10 -4.51 -0.48
CA ILE A 37 1.27 -3.89 -1.11
C ILE A 37 2.47 -4.84 -0.96
N GLU A 38 2.68 -5.30 0.27
CA GLU A 38 3.71 -6.24 0.69
C GLU A 38 3.18 -7.10 1.85
N ARG A 39 3.92 -8.12 2.25
CA ARG A 39 3.52 -8.96 3.39
C ARG A 39 3.37 -8.12 4.66
N GLY A 40 2.13 -8.06 5.18
CA GLY A 40 1.80 -7.26 6.37
C GLY A 40 1.65 -5.75 6.10
N LEU A 41 1.58 -5.33 4.84
CA LEU A 41 1.31 -3.95 4.46
C LEU A 41 0.18 -3.89 3.43
N TYR A 42 -0.86 -3.15 3.76
CA TYR A 42 -2.08 -3.04 2.96
C TYR A 42 -2.36 -1.59 2.58
N ARG A 43 -3.08 -1.38 1.48
CA ARG A 43 -3.66 -0.09 1.07
C ARG A 43 -5.17 -0.17 1.04
N SER A 44 -5.84 0.97 1.19
CA SER A 44 -7.24 1.14 0.82
C SER A 44 -7.68 2.59 0.66
N GLY A 45 -8.92 2.79 0.23
CA GLY A 45 -9.72 3.98 0.51
C GLY A 45 -10.18 4.03 1.97
N PHE A 46 -10.95 5.05 2.32
CA PHE A 46 -11.33 5.31 3.70
C PHE A 46 -12.21 4.18 4.26
N PRO A 47 -11.81 3.49 5.35
CA PRO A 47 -12.62 2.44 5.94
C PRO A 47 -13.95 2.94 6.52
N LYS A 48 -15.03 2.23 6.23
CA LYS A 48 -16.37 2.49 6.79
C LYS A 48 -16.75 1.39 7.78
N LYS A 49 -17.79 1.60 8.60
CA LYS A 49 -18.26 0.62 9.59
C LYS A 49 -18.46 -0.79 9.02
N LYS A 50 -19.03 -0.91 7.82
CA LYS A 50 -19.22 -2.19 7.11
C LYS A 50 -17.92 -2.96 6.83
N ASN A 51 -16.77 -2.30 6.91
CA ASN A 51 -15.45 -2.90 6.67
C ASN A 51 -14.76 -3.39 7.94
N PHE A 52 -15.30 -3.09 9.12
CA PHE A 52 -14.62 -3.31 10.39
C PHE A 52 -14.41 -4.80 10.69
N ALA A 53 -15.37 -5.66 10.36
CA ALA A 53 -15.22 -7.11 10.45
C ALA A 53 -14.02 -7.61 9.63
N PHE A 54 -13.94 -7.16 8.37
CA PHE A 54 -12.80 -7.47 7.49
C PHE A 54 -11.48 -6.93 8.07
N LEU A 55 -11.42 -5.67 8.51
CA LEU A 55 -10.19 -5.11 9.07
C LEU A 55 -9.73 -5.81 10.35
N LYS A 56 -10.68 -6.26 11.19
CA LYS A 56 -10.38 -7.04 12.39
C LYS A 56 -9.70 -8.36 12.03
N SER A 57 -10.14 -9.01 10.94
CA SER A 57 -9.55 -10.27 10.47
C SER A 57 -8.07 -10.14 10.04
N LEU A 58 -7.61 -8.93 9.69
CA LEU A 58 -6.22 -8.68 9.28
C LEU A 58 -5.23 -8.61 10.45
N GLY A 59 -5.72 -8.51 11.70
CA GLY A 59 -4.86 -8.38 12.88
C GLY A 59 -3.95 -7.15 12.81
N LEU A 60 -4.49 -6.02 12.32
CA LEU A 60 -3.73 -4.79 12.17
C LEU A 60 -3.19 -4.32 13.52
N ARG A 61 -1.94 -3.89 13.53
CA ARG A 61 -1.31 -3.19 14.65
C ARG A 61 -1.45 -1.68 14.49
N SER A 62 -1.41 -1.20 13.27
CA SER A 62 -1.52 0.23 12.98
C SER A 62 -2.34 0.53 11.73
N ILE A 63 -2.89 1.73 11.70
CA ILE A 63 -3.48 2.35 10.53
C ILE A 63 -2.76 3.68 10.29
N LEU A 64 -2.22 3.85 9.09
CA LEU A 64 -1.63 5.10 8.63
C LEU A 64 -2.65 5.84 7.76
N THR A 65 -3.01 7.05 8.17
CA THR A 65 -3.91 7.91 7.40
C THR A 65 -3.21 9.17 6.90
N LEU A 66 -3.45 9.48 5.62
CA LEU A 66 -2.95 10.69 4.96
C LEU A 66 -4.00 11.81 4.90
N VAL A 67 -5.11 11.63 5.62
CA VAL A 67 -6.24 12.57 5.73
C VAL A 67 -5.90 13.62 6.78
N LEU A 68 -6.20 14.89 6.50
CA LEU A 68 -5.90 15.99 7.42
C LEU A 68 -7.03 16.16 8.45
N GLU A 69 -8.25 15.82 8.03
CA GLU A 69 -9.47 15.87 8.82
C GLU A 69 -9.39 14.94 10.03
N GLU A 70 -10.14 15.30 11.08
CA GLU A 70 -10.26 14.50 12.29
C GLU A 70 -10.79 13.09 11.98
N TYR A 71 -10.23 12.09 12.66
CA TYR A 71 -10.64 10.70 12.46
C TYR A 71 -12.05 10.48 13.03
N PRO A 72 -13.01 9.93 12.26
CA PRO A 72 -14.37 9.78 12.72
C PRO A 72 -14.48 8.92 13.99
N PHE A 73 -15.34 9.33 14.92
CA PHE A 73 -15.54 8.66 16.20
C PHE A 73 -15.70 7.14 16.10
N ALA A 74 -16.51 6.66 15.15
CA ALA A 74 -16.71 5.22 14.93
C ALA A 74 -15.42 4.47 14.58
N ASN A 75 -14.54 5.08 13.78
CA ASN A 75 -13.27 4.49 13.41
C ASN A 75 -12.27 4.57 14.57
N THR A 76 -12.27 5.67 15.32
CA THR A 76 -11.47 5.82 16.55
C THR A 76 -11.84 4.75 17.58
N GLU A 77 -13.13 4.54 17.82
CA GLU A 77 -13.62 3.49 18.72
C GLU A 77 -13.23 2.09 18.26
N PHE A 78 -13.38 1.80 16.97
CA PHE A 78 -12.93 0.54 16.40
C PHE A 78 -11.42 0.33 16.61
N ASN A 79 -10.61 1.36 16.39
CA ASN A 79 -9.17 1.28 16.61
C ASN A 79 -8.84 1.00 18.08
N ASN A 80 -9.47 1.72 19.01
CA ASN A 80 -9.28 1.54 20.45
C ASN A 80 -9.64 0.12 20.90
N GLN A 81 -10.79 -0.39 20.48
CA GLN A 81 -11.28 -1.73 20.83
C GLN A 81 -10.35 -2.85 20.32
N ASN A 82 -9.71 -2.64 19.17
CA ASN A 82 -8.83 -3.62 18.54
C ASN A 82 -7.34 -3.33 18.78
N ARG A 83 -7.00 -2.34 19.64
CA ARG A 83 -5.62 -1.92 19.96
C ARG A 83 -4.80 -1.54 18.73
N ILE A 84 -5.45 -0.87 17.78
CA ILE A 84 -4.84 -0.37 16.55
C ILE A 84 -4.34 1.05 16.79
N GLN A 85 -3.05 1.28 16.60
CA GLN A 85 -2.47 2.63 16.66
C GLN A 85 -2.79 3.42 15.39
N LEU A 86 -3.35 4.63 15.53
CA LEU A 86 -3.53 5.56 14.41
C LEU A 86 -2.27 6.41 14.23
N LEU A 87 -1.68 6.37 13.03
CA LEU A 87 -0.57 7.21 12.60
C LEU A 87 -1.09 8.21 11.56
N GLN A 88 -1.32 9.44 11.97
CA GLN A 88 -1.92 10.47 11.11
C GLN A 88 -0.85 11.43 10.58
N PHE A 89 -0.61 11.38 9.28
CA PHE A 89 0.26 12.30 8.55
C PHE A 89 -0.62 13.13 7.60
N GLY A 90 -1.31 14.13 8.17
CA GLY A 90 -2.26 14.95 7.43
C GLY A 90 -1.59 15.65 6.24
N VAL A 91 -1.92 15.21 5.02
CA VAL A 91 -1.48 15.86 3.79
C VAL A 91 -2.69 16.60 3.22
N PRO A 92 -2.60 17.93 2.98
CA PRO A 92 -3.65 18.70 2.35
C PRO A 92 -4.16 18.01 1.07
N GLY A 93 -5.47 18.05 0.84
CA GLY A 93 -6.05 17.49 -0.36
C GLY A 93 -5.52 18.23 -1.60
N ASN A 94 -4.71 17.54 -2.42
CA ASN A 94 -4.24 18.05 -3.71
C ASN A 94 -5.45 18.29 -4.64
N LYS A 95 -5.96 19.52 -4.67
CA LYS A 95 -6.86 20.02 -5.72
C LYS A 95 -6.04 21.02 -6.52
N GLU A 96 -5.97 20.81 -7.83
CA GLU A 96 -5.42 21.79 -8.77
C GLU A 96 -6.02 23.18 -8.48
N PRO A 97 -5.25 24.29 -8.60
CA PRO A 97 -3.94 24.39 -9.28
C PRO A 97 -2.69 24.57 -8.38
N PHE A 98 -2.81 24.64 -7.05
CA PHE A 98 -1.73 25.24 -6.22
C PHE A 98 -1.39 24.53 -4.90
N VAL A 99 -1.72 23.24 -4.73
CA VAL A 99 -1.43 22.52 -3.47
C VAL A 99 -0.55 21.31 -3.74
N ASP A 100 0.75 21.50 -3.53
CA ASP A 100 1.73 20.41 -3.54
C ASP A 100 1.54 19.50 -2.33
N ILE A 101 1.88 18.22 -2.51
CA ILE A 101 1.97 17.26 -1.40
C ILE A 101 3.22 17.65 -0.58
N PRO A 102 3.10 18.09 0.68
CA PRO A 102 4.27 18.42 1.49
C PRO A 102 5.20 17.21 1.65
N GLU A 103 6.41 17.36 1.12
CA GLU A 103 7.46 16.34 1.06
C GLU A 103 7.78 15.76 2.44
N ALA A 104 7.94 16.64 3.44
CA ALA A 104 8.25 16.25 4.82
C ALA A 104 7.19 15.32 5.43
N GLY A 105 5.91 15.54 5.12
CA GLY A 105 4.81 14.69 5.59
C GLY A 105 4.88 13.29 4.95
N MET A 106 5.18 13.23 3.66
CA MET A 106 5.33 11.97 2.93
C MET A 106 6.57 11.18 3.37
N LEU A 107 7.70 11.85 3.60
CA LEU A 107 8.91 11.21 4.14
C LEU A 107 8.67 10.66 5.55
N SER A 108 7.94 11.40 6.39
CA SER A 108 7.58 10.94 7.73
C SER A 108 6.64 9.72 7.68
N ALA A 109 5.65 9.74 6.77
CA ALA A 109 4.79 8.60 6.54
C ALA A 109 5.57 7.39 6.00
N LEU A 110 6.48 7.60 5.04
CA LEU A 110 7.33 6.55 4.49
C LEU A 110 8.25 5.96 5.55
N LYS A 111 8.80 6.79 6.45
CA LYS A 111 9.56 6.32 7.62
C LYS A 111 8.74 5.37 8.48
N ALA A 112 7.48 5.69 8.75
CA ALA A 112 6.60 4.84 9.53
C ALA A 112 6.26 3.52 8.81
N VAL A 113 6.11 3.54 7.48
CA VAL A 113 5.91 2.35 6.64
C VAL A 113 7.14 1.44 6.63
N LEU A 114 8.34 2.00 6.77
CA LEU A 114 9.60 1.25 6.82
C LEU A 114 9.97 0.78 8.23
N ASP A 115 9.12 0.97 9.24
CA ASP A 115 9.36 0.50 10.60
C ASP A 115 8.51 -0.74 10.89
N ILE A 116 9.17 -1.91 10.92
CA ILE A 116 8.57 -3.23 11.08
C ILE A 116 7.70 -3.34 12.34
N ARG A 117 7.96 -2.53 13.36
CA ARG A 117 7.18 -2.50 14.61
C ARG A 117 5.75 -2.02 14.40
N ASN A 118 5.46 -1.35 13.29
CA ASN A 118 4.11 -0.87 12.97
C ASN A 118 3.25 -1.93 12.26
N HIS A 119 3.82 -3.07 11.85
CA HIS A 119 3.12 -4.07 11.03
C HIS A 119 2.41 -5.15 11.86
N PRO A 120 1.29 -5.71 11.37
CA PRO A 120 0.61 -5.41 10.10
C PRO A 120 -0.04 -4.02 10.05
N MET A 121 0.11 -3.31 8.93
CA MET A 121 -0.32 -1.91 8.76
C MET A 121 -1.28 -1.75 7.57
N LEU A 122 -2.30 -0.91 7.73
CA LEU A 122 -3.12 -0.40 6.62
C LEU A 122 -2.80 1.07 6.34
N ILE A 123 -2.47 1.41 5.11
CA ILE A 123 -2.35 2.78 4.60
C ILE A 123 -3.67 3.17 3.95
N HIS A 124 -4.23 4.33 4.28
CA HIS A 124 -5.35 4.88 3.53
C HIS A 124 -5.35 6.41 3.40
N CYS A 125 -6.13 6.89 2.43
CA CYS A 125 -6.59 8.27 2.39
C CYS A 125 -8.11 8.27 2.19
N ASN A 126 -8.68 9.26 1.49
CA ASN A 126 -10.12 9.27 1.21
C ASN A 126 -10.54 8.14 0.25
N LYS A 127 -9.85 8.02 -0.90
CA LYS A 127 -10.17 7.01 -1.93
C LYS A 127 -9.04 6.00 -2.18
N GLY A 128 -7.92 6.13 -1.46
CA GLY A 128 -6.77 5.25 -1.65
C GLY A 128 -6.10 5.41 -3.01
N LYS A 129 -6.23 6.59 -3.64
CA LYS A 129 -5.77 6.86 -5.03
C LYS A 129 -4.50 7.71 -5.04
N HIS A 130 -4.65 9.03 -4.87
CA HIS A 130 -3.59 10.03 -5.05
C HIS A 130 -2.55 9.98 -3.92
N ARG A 131 -2.89 10.48 -2.72
CA ARG A 131 -1.96 10.51 -1.56
C ARG A 131 -1.39 9.12 -1.21
N THR A 132 -2.27 8.12 -1.15
CA THR A 132 -1.86 6.72 -0.91
C THR A 132 -0.99 6.20 -2.06
N GLY A 133 -1.33 6.52 -3.31
CA GLY A 133 -0.54 6.15 -4.48
C GLY A 133 0.84 6.79 -4.49
N CYS A 134 0.97 8.05 -4.10
CA CYS A 134 2.28 8.69 -3.92
C CYS A 134 3.09 7.96 -2.86
N LEU A 135 2.52 7.66 -1.68
CA LEU A 135 3.26 6.98 -0.61
C LEU A 135 3.71 5.58 -1.03
N VAL A 136 2.83 4.82 -1.67
CA VAL A 136 3.16 3.48 -2.19
C VAL A 136 4.19 3.58 -3.31
N GLY A 137 4.06 4.54 -4.23
CA GLY A 137 5.04 4.77 -5.29
C GLY A 137 6.41 5.17 -4.75
N SER A 138 6.47 5.98 -3.70
CA SER A 138 7.70 6.29 -2.98
C SER A 138 8.31 5.06 -2.31
N LEU A 139 7.50 4.16 -1.74
CA LEU A 139 7.98 2.87 -1.27
C LEU A 139 8.58 2.04 -2.42
N ARG A 140 7.91 1.96 -3.59
CA ARG A 140 8.42 1.24 -4.76
C ARG A 140 9.75 1.82 -5.26
N LYS A 141 9.91 3.15 -5.21
CA LYS A 141 11.19 3.83 -5.49
C LYS A 141 12.29 3.38 -4.54
N VAL A 142 12.00 3.32 -3.24
CA VAL A 142 12.96 2.80 -2.23
C VAL A 142 13.27 1.32 -2.44
N GLN A 143 12.28 0.53 -2.86
CA GLN A 143 12.46 -0.87 -3.28
C GLN A 143 13.14 -1.02 -4.66
N ARG A 144 13.54 0.09 -5.30
CA ARG A 144 14.26 0.13 -6.58
C ARG A 144 13.48 -0.45 -7.75
N TRP A 145 12.16 -0.35 -7.71
CA TRP A 145 11.34 -0.67 -8.88
C TRP A 145 11.63 0.31 -10.01
N ALA A 146 11.57 -0.18 -11.25
CA ALA A 146 11.59 0.68 -12.42
C ALA A 146 10.37 1.62 -12.41
N TYR A 147 10.56 2.88 -12.78
CA TYR A 147 9.47 3.87 -12.79
C TYR A 147 8.28 3.44 -13.64
N SER A 148 8.50 2.72 -14.75
CA SER A 148 7.43 2.16 -15.57
C SER A 148 6.51 1.22 -14.77
N SER A 149 7.08 0.36 -13.91
CA SER A 149 6.31 -0.55 -13.06
C SER A 149 5.64 0.18 -11.90
N THR A 150 6.36 1.13 -11.29
CA THR A 150 5.81 1.99 -10.23
C THR A 150 4.60 2.80 -10.72
N PHE A 151 4.68 3.37 -11.92
CA PHE A 151 3.61 4.17 -12.49
C PHE A 151 2.44 3.32 -12.99
N ASP A 152 2.68 2.11 -13.51
CA ASP A 152 1.59 1.16 -13.82
C ASP A 152 0.76 0.84 -12.56
N GLU A 153 1.42 0.52 -11.44
CA GLU A 153 0.74 0.27 -10.16
C GLU A 153 -0.05 1.52 -9.72
N TYR A 154 0.56 2.70 -9.77
CA TYR A 154 -0.12 3.96 -9.43
C TYR A 154 -1.37 4.19 -10.30
N ILE A 155 -1.26 4.05 -11.63
CA ILE A 155 -2.36 4.29 -12.58
C ILE A 155 -3.50 3.30 -12.32
N ARG A 156 -3.17 2.03 -12.10
CA ARG A 156 -4.14 0.97 -11.78
C ARG A 156 -5.03 1.35 -10.60
N PHE A 157 -4.43 1.85 -9.52
CA PHE A 157 -5.19 2.22 -8.31
C PHE A 157 -5.75 3.65 -8.33
N SER A 158 -5.31 4.52 -9.24
CA SER A 158 -5.80 5.91 -9.36
C SER A 158 -6.87 6.10 -10.44
N SER A 159 -7.09 5.09 -11.29
CA SER A 159 -8.16 5.04 -12.28
C SER A 159 -9.54 5.38 -11.68
N PRO A 160 -10.40 6.14 -12.38
CA PRO A 160 -10.25 6.66 -13.74
C PRO A 160 -9.57 8.05 -13.80
N LYS A 161 -8.96 8.53 -12.70
CA LYS A 161 -8.42 9.90 -12.60
C LYS A 161 -6.96 9.88 -12.11
N PRO A 162 -6.03 9.24 -12.83
CA PRO A 162 -4.60 9.38 -12.55
C PRO A 162 -4.16 10.84 -12.72
N ARG A 163 -3.15 11.26 -11.98
CA ARG A 163 -2.58 12.61 -12.06
C ARG A 163 -1.11 12.52 -12.44
N MET A 164 -0.68 13.38 -13.37
CA MET A 164 0.73 13.46 -13.75
C MET A 164 1.58 14.02 -12.59
N MET A 165 1.06 15.01 -11.85
CA MET A 165 1.74 15.60 -10.70
C MET A 165 2.09 14.58 -9.61
N ASP A 166 1.25 13.56 -9.39
CA ASP A 166 1.54 12.51 -8.42
C ASP A 166 2.71 11.62 -8.89
N GLN A 167 2.82 11.34 -10.19
CA GLN A 167 3.94 10.57 -10.76
C GLN A 167 5.24 11.38 -10.72
N GLN A 168 5.17 12.66 -11.08
CA GLN A 168 6.30 13.59 -10.96
C GLN A 168 6.77 13.71 -9.51
N PHE A 169 5.85 13.77 -8.54
CA PHE A 169 6.20 13.75 -7.12
C PHE A 169 6.96 12.49 -6.73
N ILE A 170 6.48 11.30 -7.14
CA ILE A 170 7.17 10.03 -6.88
C ILE A 170 8.59 10.04 -7.45
N GLU A 171 8.76 10.55 -8.68
CA GLU A 171 10.04 10.63 -9.36
C GLU A 171 11.03 11.58 -8.64
N LEU A 172 10.55 12.77 -8.23
CA LEU A 172 11.41 13.82 -7.69
C LEU A 172 11.66 13.73 -6.18
N LEU A 173 10.84 12.99 -5.41
CA LEU A 173 11.01 12.85 -3.96
C LEU A 173 12.41 12.31 -3.61
N ASP A 174 13.18 13.04 -2.80
CA ASP A 174 14.49 12.58 -2.34
C ASP A 174 14.34 11.57 -1.19
N THR A 175 14.55 10.30 -1.50
CA THR A 175 14.46 9.19 -0.54
C THR A 175 15.80 8.78 0.07
N ASP A 176 16.93 9.27 -0.47
CA ASP A 176 18.26 8.81 -0.08
C ASP A 176 18.59 9.26 1.35
N PHE A 177 18.17 10.48 1.70
CA PHE A 177 18.29 11.02 3.05
C PHE A 177 17.52 10.19 4.10
N LEU A 178 16.41 9.57 3.72
CA LEU A 178 15.60 8.77 4.64
C LEU A 178 16.29 7.45 4.99
N LEU A 179 16.84 6.76 3.98
CA LEU A 179 17.49 5.46 4.16
C LEU A 179 18.72 5.53 5.07
N GLY A 180 19.46 6.63 5.03
CA GLY A 180 20.59 6.86 5.94
C GLY A 180 20.20 7.07 7.41
N LYS A 181 18.91 7.21 7.73
CA LYS A 181 18.38 7.57 9.06
C LYS A 181 17.54 6.50 9.73
N ILE A 182 17.31 5.36 9.07
CA ILE A 182 16.54 4.25 9.62
C ILE A 182 17.51 3.15 10.04
N GLU A 183 17.35 2.68 11.28
CA GLU A 183 18.08 1.51 11.79
C GLU A 183 17.72 0.29 10.94
N LYS A 184 18.73 -0.44 10.46
CA LYS A 184 18.53 -1.54 9.50
C LYS A 184 17.65 -2.65 10.05
N GLU A 185 17.70 -2.85 11.37
CA GLU A 185 16.94 -3.85 12.13
C GLU A 185 15.43 -3.54 12.13
N LEU A 186 15.05 -2.28 11.90
CA LEU A 186 13.66 -1.86 11.81
C LEU A 186 13.08 -2.00 10.40
N ILE A 187 13.93 -2.16 9.38
CA ILE A 187 13.48 -2.25 7.98
C ILE A 187 12.87 -3.64 7.71
N PRO A 188 11.64 -3.73 7.19
CA PRO A 188 11.04 -5.01 6.80
C PRO A 188 11.88 -5.77 5.77
N ASN A 189 11.90 -7.09 5.89
CA ASN A 189 12.52 -7.99 4.91
C ASN A 189 11.60 -8.14 3.67
N TRP A 190 11.42 -7.07 2.92
CA TRP A 190 10.73 -7.06 1.63
C TRP A 190 11.73 -7.01 0.48
N PRO A 191 11.35 -7.54 -0.71
CA PRO A 191 12.18 -7.45 -1.90
C PRO A 191 12.62 -6.00 -2.19
N GLY A 192 13.90 -5.84 -2.53
CA GLY A 192 14.51 -4.54 -2.81
C GLY A 192 15.02 -3.77 -1.58
N LEU A 193 14.70 -4.21 -0.36
CA LEU A 193 15.19 -3.59 0.89
C LEU A 193 16.24 -4.44 1.62
N SER A 194 16.22 -5.75 1.43
CA SER A 194 16.97 -6.73 2.23
C SER A 194 18.40 -7.02 1.77
N GLU A 195 18.76 -6.63 0.54
CA GLU A 195 20.07 -6.94 -0.05
C GLU A 195 21.07 -5.79 0.15
N PRO A 196 22.30 -6.06 0.62
CA PRO A 196 23.36 -5.06 0.64
C PRO A 196 23.68 -4.65 -0.80
N ILE A 197 23.48 -3.38 -1.07
CA ILE A 197 23.76 -2.75 -2.35
C ILE A 197 25.25 -2.95 -2.65
N TYR A 198 25.52 -3.44 -3.86
CA TYR A 198 26.76 -3.27 -4.62
C TYR A 198 27.63 -2.15 -4.04
N ARG A 199 28.85 -2.48 -3.59
CA ARG A 199 29.84 -1.46 -3.21
C ARG A 199 29.90 -0.44 -4.34
N PRO A 200 29.91 0.88 -4.04
CA PRO A 200 30.26 1.86 -5.06
C PRO A 200 31.54 1.35 -5.72
N ILE A 201 31.56 1.27 -7.06
CA ILE A 201 32.84 1.21 -7.77
C ILE A 201 33.56 2.45 -7.26
N GLN A 202 34.58 2.25 -6.43
CA GLN A 202 35.46 3.34 -6.06
C GLN A 202 35.94 3.89 -7.38
N THR A 203 35.55 5.13 -7.70
CA THR A 203 36.12 5.86 -8.80
C THR A 203 37.62 5.79 -8.59
N ILE A 204 38.32 5.03 -9.44
CA ILE A 204 39.77 5.09 -9.54
C ILE A 204 40.02 6.53 -9.96
N ARG A 205 40.27 7.41 -8.99
CA ARG A 205 41.01 8.62 -9.25
C ARG A 205 42.38 8.09 -9.62
N GLN A 206 42.70 8.18 -10.91
CA GLN A 206 44.09 8.09 -11.33
C GLN A 206 44.82 9.20 -10.60
N ASP A 207 45.66 8.82 -9.64
CA ASP A 207 46.71 9.67 -9.15
C ASP A 207 47.64 9.90 -10.35
N GLU A 208 47.46 11.01 -11.06
CA GLU A 208 48.48 11.55 -11.96
C GLU A 208 49.56 12.21 -11.09
N ASP A 209 50.34 11.37 -10.40
CA ASP A 209 51.60 11.78 -9.80
C ASP A 209 52.72 11.61 -10.84
N GLY A 210 53.14 12.75 -11.38
CA GLY A 210 54.53 13.09 -11.70
C GLY A 210 55.36 12.10 -12.53
N ILE A 211 55.47 12.37 -13.84
CA ILE A 211 56.68 12.02 -14.59
C ILE A 211 57.45 13.33 -14.81
N GLU A 212 58.52 13.52 -14.02
CA GLU A 212 59.61 14.42 -14.37
C GLU A 212 60.37 13.84 -15.57
N LEU A 213 60.53 14.66 -16.61
CA LEU A 213 61.68 14.64 -17.53
C LEU A 213 62.24 16.07 -17.63
#